data_AF-A0A0D7AEG6-F1
#
_entry.id   AF-A0A0D7AEG6-F1
#
_cell.length_a   1.000
_cell.length_b   1.000
_cell.length_c   1.000
_cell.angle_alpha   90.00
_cell.angle_beta   90.00
_cell.angle_gamma   90.00
#
_symmetry.space_group_name_H-M   'P 1'
#
loop_
_entity.id
_entity.type
_entity.pdbx_description
1 polymer ?
#
loop_
_entity_poly.entity_id
_entity_poly.type
_entity_poly.pdbx_seq_one_letter_code
_entity_poly.pdbx_strand_id
1 'polypeptide(L)'
;MRLAYPASNQASHLNDFLLAIKIARHSPCSRCEACQGLHPEFGVDVVLDHELSGTALPTDEHNFGYLEMCACGHSMKAHGADDTFMSKEEFSRRAALAIRLDEYFQRAGKLLMFDFKNDDIESLRRELAGTQGMPIFTSITSPSSTDVLLVDVNRS
;
A
#
# COMPACT_ATOMS: atom_id res chain seq x y z
N MET A 1 18.24 -9.55 -14.40
CA MET A 1 18.70 -8.62 -13.34
C MET A 1 17.75 -8.78 -12.16
N ARG A 2 18.28 -8.82 -10.92
CA ARG A 2 17.47 -8.90 -9.71
C ARG A 2 17.32 -7.53 -9.07
N LEU A 3 16.10 -7.13 -8.73
CA LEU A 3 15.80 -5.85 -8.08
C LEU A 3 15.02 -6.07 -6.79
N ALA A 4 15.27 -5.23 -5.79
CA ALA A 4 14.68 -5.34 -4.46
C ALA A 4 13.35 -4.59 -4.37
N TYR A 5 12.33 -5.20 -3.78
CA TYR A 5 11.14 -4.49 -3.32
C TYR A 5 11.17 -4.32 -1.78
N PRO A 6 10.82 -3.14 -1.24
CA PRO A 6 10.84 -2.90 0.20
C PRO A 6 9.77 -3.72 0.93
N ALA A 7 10.19 -4.73 1.70
CA ALA A 7 9.27 -5.66 2.35
C ALA A 7 8.72 -5.15 3.68
N SER A 8 9.35 -4.14 4.29
CA SER A 8 8.87 -3.56 5.55
C SER A 8 7.49 -2.91 5.37
N ASN A 9 6.59 -3.19 6.31
CA ASN A 9 5.31 -2.49 6.46
C ASN A 9 5.31 -1.53 7.66
N GLN A 10 6.44 -1.39 8.35
CA GLN A 10 6.57 -0.44 9.44
C GLN A 10 6.96 0.92 8.87
N ALA A 11 6.07 1.92 8.96
CA ALA A 11 6.32 3.27 8.47
C ALA A 11 7.60 3.89 9.07
N SER A 12 7.95 3.57 10.32
CA SER A 12 9.19 4.01 10.97
C SER A 12 10.48 3.51 10.31
N HIS A 13 10.41 2.45 9.50
CA HIS A 13 11.54 1.88 8.77
C HIS A 13 11.59 2.33 7.31
N LEU A 14 10.67 3.20 6.88
CA LEU A 14 10.53 3.62 5.49
C LEU A 14 10.83 5.12 5.40
N ASN A 15 11.78 5.49 4.55
CA ASN A 15 11.97 6.89 4.18
C ASN A 15 10.95 7.30 3.09
N ASP A 16 10.87 8.59 2.80
CA ASP A 16 9.89 9.13 1.84
C ASP A 16 10.01 8.49 0.45
N PHE A 17 11.21 8.13 0.02
CA PHE A 17 11.43 7.42 -1.25
C PHE A 17 10.80 6.01 -1.26
N LEU A 18 10.99 5.23 -0.19
CA LEU A 18 10.37 3.91 -0.06
C LEU A 18 8.85 4.00 0.07
N LEU A 19 8.34 5.03 0.76
CA LEU A 19 6.91 5.31 0.81
C LEU A 19 6.36 5.68 -0.57
N ALA A 20 7.08 6.49 -1.34
CA ALA A 20 6.72 6.85 -2.70
C ALA A 20 6.63 5.62 -3.63
N ILE A 21 7.57 4.68 -3.53
CA ILE A 21 7.52 3.40 -4.26
C ILE A 21 6.26 2.62 -3.92
N LYS A 22 5.90 2.52 -2.63
CA LYS A 22 4.69 1.82 -2.19
C LYS A 22 3.43 2.50 -2.72
N ILE A 23 3.34 3.83 -2.65
CA ILE A 23 2.22 4.59 -3.23
C ILE A 23 2.12 4.35 -4.74
N ALA A 24 3.25 4.49 -5.45
CA ALA A 24 3.33 4.36 -6.89
C ALA A 24 2.90 2.98 -7.38
N ARG A 25 3.26 1.92 -6.65
CA ARG A 25 2.85 0.55 -6.95
C ARG A 25 1.33 0.37 -7.03
N HIS A 26 0.58 1.09 -6.20
CA HIS A 26 -0.87 0.89 -6.08
C HIS A 26 -1.69 1.99 -6.74
N SER A 27 -1.03 2.91 -7.45
CA SER A 27 -1.65 4.07 -8.07
C SER A 27 -1.56 3.98 -9.59
N PRO A 28 -2.67 4.23 -10.31
CA PRO A 28 -2.65 4.22 -11.77
C PRO A 28 -1.75 5.33 -12.32
N CYS A 29 -1.21 5.09 -13.51
CA CYS A 29 -0.41 6.10 -14.21
C CYS A 29 -1.32 7.24 -14.71
N SER A 30 -0.93 8.48 -14.45
CA SER A 30 -1.63 9.67 -14.96
C SER A 30 -1.37 9.95 -16.44
N ARG A 31 -0.43 9.23 -17.07
CA ARG A 31 0.01 9.45 -18.45
C ARG A 31 -0.39 8.35 -19.43
N CYS A 32 -0.86 7.20 -18.95
CA CYS A 32 -1.37 6.14 -19.81
C CYS A 32 -2.54 5.42 -19.14
N GLU A 33 -3.45 4.87 -19.94
CA GLU A 33 -4.72 4.32 -19.45
C GLU A 33 -4.60 2.89 -18.92
N ALA A 34 -3.60 2.14 -19.37
CA ALA A 34 -3.47 0.71 -19.08
C ALA A 34 -2.69 0.41 -17.79
N CYS A 35 -1.79 1.31 -17.37
CA CYS A 35 -0.89 1.06 -16.25
C CYS A 35 -1.58 1.35 -14.91
N GLN A 36 -1.78 0.30 -14.10
CA GLN A 36 -2.49 0.38 -12.82
C GLN A 36 -1.56 0.59 -11.62
N GLY A 37 -0.25 0.67 -11.84
CA GLY A 37 0.73 0.73 -10.76
C GLY A 37 2.16 0.68 -11.26
N LEU A 38 3.10 1.16 -10.46
CA LEU A 38 4.54 0.98 -10.68
C LEU A 38 4.87 -0.52 -10.68
N HIS A 39 5.41 -1.01 -11.79
CA HIS A 39 5.77 -2.41 -11.96
C HIS A 39 7.03 -2.56 -12.82
N PRO A 40 7.78 -3.67 -12.65
CA PRO A 40 8.96 -3.96 -13.45
C PRO A 40 8.62 -4.29 -14.90
N GLU A 41 9.62 -4.14 -15.78
CA GLU A 41 9.56 -4.65 -17.15
C GLU A 41 9.52 -6.18 -17.18
N PHE A 42 9.04 -6.74 -18.29
CA PHE A 42 8.96 -8.18 -18.46
C PHE A 42 10.35 -8.82 -18.37
N GLY A 43 10.47 -9.90 -17.57
CA GLY A 43 11.72 -10.63 -17.39
C GLY A 43 12.68 -10.07 -16.32
N VAL A 44 12.30 -8.99 -15.63
CA VAL A 44 13.00 -8.54 -14.42
C VAL A 44 12.55 -9.40 -13.23
N ASP A 45 13.51 -9.98 -12.53
CA ASP A 45 13.24 -10.77 -11.32
C ASP A 45 13.23 -9.84 -10.11
N VAL A 46 12.08 -9.71 -9.45
CA VAL A 46 11.95 -8.89 -8.24
C VAL A 46 11.97 -9.82 -7.04
N VAL A 47 12.79 -9.48 -6.06
CA VAL A 47 12.93 -10.20 -4.78
C VAL A 47 12.70 -9.23 -3.62
N LEU A 48 12.46 -9.75 -2.42
CA LEU A 48 12.32 -8.88 -1.25
C LEU A 48 13.69 -8.38 -0.79
N ASP A 49 13.74 -7.14 -0.29
CA ASP A 49 14.97 -6.49 0.20
C ASP A 49 15.76 -7.31 1.24
N HIS A 50 15.07 -7.99 2.16
CA HIS A 50 15.72 -8.83 3.17
C HIS A 50 16.25 -10.17 2.62
N GLU A 51 15.74 -10.63 1.48
CA GLU A 51 16.23 -11.83 0.78
C GLU A 51 17.56 -11.56 0.05
N LEU A 52 17.91 -10.28 -0.14
CA LEU A 52 19.17 -9.84 -0.74
C LEU A 52 20.32 -9.69 0.27
N SER A 53 20.21 -10.32 1.45
CA SER A 53 21.20 -10.27 2.53
C SER A 53 22.64 -10.42 1.98
N GLY A 54 23.35 -9.28 1.85
CA GLY A 54 24.71 -9.19 1.31
C GLY A 54 24.94 -8.08 0.29
N THR A 55 23.90 -7.54 -0.36
CA THR A 55 24.01 -6.35 -1.22
C THR A 55 23.22 -5.21 -0.61
N ALA A 56 23.91 -4.09 -0.36
CA ALA A 56 23.33 -2.89 0.20
C ALA A 56 22.00 -2.54 -0.50
N LEU A 57 21.02 -2.08 0.29
CA LEU A 57 19.97 -1.21 -0.22
C LEU A 57 20.63 -0.17 -1.16
N PRO A 58 19.97 0.31 -2.21
CA PRO A 58 20.56 1.30 -3.10
C PRO A 58 20.90 2.57 -2.31
N THR A 59 22.10 2.59 -1.74
CA THR A 59 22.74 3.71 -1.10
C THR A 59 23.37 4.52 -2.23
N ASP A 60 22.63 5.54 -2.62
CA ASP A 60 23.06 6.81 -3.19
C ASP A 60 23.77 6.87 -4.55
N GLU A 61 24.09 5.77 -5.26
CA GLU A 61 24.69 5.91 -6.62
C GLU A 61 24.23 4.93 -7.72
N HIS A 62 23.25 4.04 -7.51
CA HIS A 62 23.07 2.88 -8.41
C HIS A 62 21.61 2.66 -8.84
N ASN A 63 21.38 2.86 -10.15
CA ASN A 63 20.23 2.43 -10.97
C ASN A 63 19.10 1.74 -10.18
N PHE A 64 18.12 2.53 -9.73
CA PHE A 64 16.94 2.05 -9.04
C PHE A 64 15.97 1.28 -9.97
N GLY A 65 16.29 1.20 -11.26
CA GLY A 65 15.57 0.41 -12.26
C GLY A 65 14.09 0.77 -12.28
N TYR A 66 13.24 -0.23 -12.08
CA TYR A 66 11.79 -0.02 -12.10
C TYR A 66 11.25 0.81 -10.94
N LEU A 67 12.04 0.99 -9.87
CA LEU A 67 11.64 1.80 -8.71
C LEU A 67 11.59 3.30 -9.05
N GLU A 68 12.36 3.73 -10.05
CA GLU A 68 12.33 5.09 -10.58
C GLU A 68 11.46 5.21 -11.85
N MET A 69 11.51 4.19 -12.72
CA MET A 69 10.84 4.21 -14.02
C MET A 69 10.03 2.94 -14.25
N CYS A 70 8.71 3.06 -14.27
CA CYS A 70 7.81 1.95 -14.56
C CYS A 70 8.05 1.37 -15.96
N ALA A 71 7.71 0.11 -16.17
CA ALA A 71 7.68 -0.50 -17.49
C ALA A 71 6.79 0.23 -18.51
N CYS A 72 5.83 1.04 -18.05
CA CYS A 72 5.04 1.92 -18.92
C CYS A 72 5.81 3.15 -19.44
N GLY A 73 7.07 3.31 -19.05
CA GLY A 73 7.96 4.41 -19.45
C GLY A 73 7.81 5.68 -18.60
N HIS A 74 7.03 5.64 -17.52
CA HIS A 74 6.76 6.81 -16.68
C HIS A 74 7.27 6.64 -15.25
N SER A 75 7.69 7.75 -14.64
CA SER A 75 8.28 7.73 -13.31
C SER A 75 7.27 7.46 -12.19
N MET A 76 7.76 7.20 -10.98
CA MET A 76 6.92 7.07 -9.78
C MET A 76 5.99 8.28 -9.55
N LYS A 77 6.42 9.49 -9.95
CA LYS A 77 5.60 10.71 -9.86
C LYS A 77 4.35 10.63 -10.71
N ALA A 78 4.45 10.06 -11.91
CA ALA A 78 3.29 9.82 -12.78
C ALA A 78 2.34 8.76 -12.20
N HIS A 79 2.76 8.00 -11.18
CA HIS A 79 1.94 7.02 -10.47
C HIS A 79 1.53 7.58 -9.10
N GLY A 80 1.13 8.85 -9.02
CA GLY A 80 0.51 9.39 -7.81
C GLY A 80 1.41 9.50 -6.59
N ALA A 81 2.74 9.42 -6.76
CA ALA A 81 3.75 9.66 -5.73
C ALA A 81 4.53 10.97 -5.99
N ASP A 82 3.86 11.97 -6.57
CA ASP A 82 4.46 13.30 -6.78
C ASP A 82 4.29 14.17 -5.53
N ASP A 83 5.39 14.30 -4.80
CA ASP A 83 5.52 15.10 -3.58
C ASP A 83 5.43 16.62 -3.82
N THR A 84 5.60 17.07 -5.08
CA THR A 84 5.57 18.50 -5.40
C THR A 84 4.16 19.07 -5.52
N PHE A 85 3.18 18.23 -5.85
CA PHE A 85 1.77 18.62 -6.02
C PHE A 85 0.88 18.13 -4.87
N MET A 86 1.44 17.39 -3.91
CA MET A 86 0.70 16.76 -2.84
C MET A 86 1.06 17.36 -1.49
N SER A 87 0.07 17.56 -0.62
CA SER A 87 0.36 17.96 0.76
C SER A 87 0.98 16.79 1.53
N LYS A 88 1.71 17.11 2.60
CA LYS A 88 2.33 16.09 3.46
C LYS A 88 1.29 15.17 4.10
N GLU A 89 0.11 15.70 4.40
CA GLU A 89 -1.01 14.95 4.99
C GLU A 89 -1.57 13.94 3.99
N GLU A 90 -1.77 14.34 2.73
CA GLU A 90 -2.24 13.45 1.68
C GLU A 90 -1.19 12.38 1.33
N PHE A 91 0.09 12.75 1.31
CA PHE A 91 1.19 11.81 1.13
C PHE A 91 1.20 10.77 2.26
N SER A 92 1.08 11.22 3.50
CA SER A 92 1.02 10.35 4.67
C SER A 92 -0.20 9.42 4.65
N ARG A 93 -1.37 9.94 4.24
CA ARG A 93 -2.59 9.16 4.08
C ARG A 93 -2.41 8.05 3.03
N ARG A 94 -1.87 8.40 1.86
CA ARG A 94 -1.60 7.43 0.78
C ARG A 94 -0.55 6.41 1.18
N ALA A 95 0.51 6.84 1.85
CA ALA A 95 1.55 5.96 2.37
C ALA A 95 0.96 4.91 3.33
N ALA A 96 0.11 5.32 4.27
CA ALA A 96 -0.54 4.40 5.20
C ALA A 96 -1.43 3.37 4.49
N LEU A 97 -2.21 3.79 3.49
CA LEU A 97 -3.03 2.89 2.69
C LEU A 97 -2.18 1.93 1.84
N ALA A 98 -1.10 2.42 1.23
CA ALA A 98 -0.19 1.61 0.44
C ALA A 98 0.51 0.53 1.29
N ILE A 99 0.92 0.87 2.51
CA ILE A 99 1.45 -0.09 3.49
C ILE A 99 0.41 -1.17 3.80
N ARG A 100 -0.85 -0.78 4.07
CA ARG A 100 -1.93 -1.73 4.37
C ARG A 100 -2.23 -2.66 3.20
N LEU A 101 -2.15 -2.15 1.97
CA LEU A 101 -2.24 -2.96 0.75
C LEU A 101 -1.11 -3.99 0.71
N ASP A 102 0.14 -3.58 0.89
CA ASP A 102 1.28 -4.49 0.93
C ASP A 102 1.15 -5.56 2.01
N GLU A 103 0.69 -5.21 3.22
CA GLU A 103 0.40 -6.18 4.29
C GLU A 103 -0.63 -7.24 3.86
N TYR A 104 -1.66 -6.84 3.12
CA TYR A 104 -2.63 -7.77 2.56
C TYR A 104 -1.96 -8.71 1.55
N PHE A 105 -1.21 -8.16 0.59
CA PHE A 105 -0.49 -8.98 -0.39
C PHE A 105 0.53 -9.91 0.24
N GLN A 106 1.24 -9.46 1.27
CA GLN A 106 2.24 -10.26 1.97
C GLN A 106 1.60 -11.44 2.70
N ARG A 107 0.48 -11.22 3.40
CA ARG A 107 -0.28 -12.31 4.04
C ARG A 107 -0.81 -13.33 3.04
N ALA A 108 -1.14 -12.90 1.82
CA ALA A 108 -1.58 -13.78 0.74
C ALA A 108 -0.42 -14.51 0.02
N GLY A 109 0.84 -14.17 0.31
CA GLY A 109 2.00 -14.65 -0.46
C GLY A 109 2.03 -14.12 -1.90
N LYS A 110 1.46 -12.93 -2.13
CA LYS A 110 1.27 -12.28 -3.44
C LYS A 110 1.98 -10.93 -3.55
N LEU A 111 2.87 -10.60 -2.61
CA LEU A 111 3.55 -9.28 -2.57
C LEU A 111 4.40 -8.98 -3.80
N LEU A 112 4.85 -9.97 -4.56
CA LEU A 112 5.63 -9.73 -5.78
C LEU A 112 4.82 -10.00 -7.06
N MET A 113 3.51 -10.25 -6.94
CA MET A 113 2.62 -10.44 -8.07
C MET A 113 1.95 -9.11 -8.45
N PHE A 114 2.63 -8.34 -9.30
CA PHE A 114 2.20 -7.00 -9.72
C PHE A 114 0.84 -7.00 -10.47
N ASP A 115 0.52 -8.09 -11.18
CA ASP A 115 -0.73 -8.25 -11.93
C ASP A 115 -1.89 -8.86 -11.13
N PHE A 116 -1.70 -9.11 -9.83
CA PHE A 116 -2.76 -9.71 -9.01
C PHE A 116 -3.94 -8.74 -8.80
N LYS A 117 -5.16 -9.26 -8.98
CA LYS A 117 -6.42 -8.53 -8.85
C LYS A 117 -7.39 -9.27 -7.93
N ASN A 118 -8.07 -8.52 -7.07
CA ASN A 118 -9.16 -8.98 -6.20
C ASN A 118 -10.04 -7.76 -5.86
N ASP A 119 -11.34 -7.97 -5.68
CA ASP A 119 -12.31 -6.94 -5.29
C ASP A 119 -11.89 -6.12 -4.05
N ASP A 120 -11.31 -6.77 -3.04
CA ASP A 120 -10.80 -6.10 -1.83
C ASP A 120 -9.66 -5.11 -2.16
N ILE A 121 -8.72 -5.55 -3.01
CA ILE A 121 -7.56 -4.77 -3.44
C ILE A 121 -8.02 -3.60 -4.29
N GLU A 122 -8.95 -3.84 -5.23
CA GLU A 122 -9.50 -2.78 -6.06
C GLU A 122 -10.27 -1.75 -5.21
N SER A 123 -10.93 -2.19 -4.14
CA SER A 123 -11.56 -1.27 -3.19
C SER A 123 -10.55 -0.38 -2.46
N LEU A 124 -9.47 -0.97 -1.95
CA LEU A 124 -8.41 -0.22 -1.29
C LEU A 124 -7.66 0.71 -2.25
N ARG A 125 -7.45 0.32 -3.51
CA ARG A 125 -6.88 1.18 -4.55
C ARG A 125 -7.76 2.39 -4.87
N ARG A 126 -9.10 2.22 -4.88
CA ARG A 126 -10.03 3.35 -5.01
C ARG A 126 -9.94 4.32 -3.83
N GLU A 127 -9.79 3.81 -2.61
CA GLU A 127 -9.59 4.63 -1.41
C GLU A 127 -8.26 5.40 -1.47
N LEU A 128 -7.21 4.75 -1.98
CA LEU A 128 -5.91 5.38 -2.23
C LEU A 128 -6.02 6.55 -3.23
N ALA A 129 -6.73 6.35 -4.35
CA ALA A 129 -6.91 7.33 -5.41
C ALA A 129 -7.72 8.58 -4.98
N GLY A 130 -8.43 8.54 -3.85
CA GLY A 130 -9.15 9.69 -3.32
C GLY A 130 -10.56 9.88 -3.89
N THR A 131 -11.10 8.89 -4.61
CA THR A 131 -12.56 8.82 -4.78
C THR A 131 -13.15 8.51 -3.40
N GLN A 132 -13.71 9.52 -2.76
CA GLN A 132 -14.49 9.42 -1.51
C GLN A 132 -15.61 8.38 -1.66
N GLY A 133 -15.29 7.12 -1.40
CA GLY A 133 -16.23 6.14 -0.89
C GLY A 133 -16.11 6.20 0.63
N MET A 134 -17.14 6.76 1.26
CA MET A 134 -17.40 6.88 2.69
C MET A 134 -16.63 5.91 3.61
N PRO A 135 -16.24 6.34 4.82
CA PRO A 135 -15.62 5.44 5.80
C PRO A 135 -16.54 4.24 6.05
N ILE A 136 -16.09 3.03 5.71
CA ILE A 136 -16.72 1.81 6.20
C ILE A 136 -16.39 1.75 7.70
N PHE A 137 -17.29 2.32 8.51
CA PHE A 137 -17.47 1.92 9.89
C PHE A 137 -17.80 0.42 9.87
N THR A 138 -16.80 -0.43 10.05
CA THR A 138 -17.08 -1.81 10.45
C THR A 138 -17.58 -1.75 11.88
N SER A 139 -18.90 -1.70 12.03
CA SER A 139 -19.61 -1.98 13.27
C SER A 139 -19.13 -3.32 13.79
N ILE A 140 -18.29 -3.29 14.83
CA ILE A 140 -18.04 -4.48 15.64
C ILE A 140 -19.24 -4.58 16.57
N THR A 141 -20.24 -5.33 16.14
CA THR A 141 -21.30 -5.80 17.01
C THR A 141 -20.78 -6.88 17.96
N SER A 142 -21.26 -6.78 19.21
CA SER A 142 -21.57 -7.88 20.16
C SER A 142 -20.49 -8.25 21.20
N PRO A 143 -20.86 -8.86 22.36
CA PRO A 143 -22.16 -8.93 23.06
C PRO A 143 -22.12 -8.62 24.58
N SER A 144 -23.30 -8.28 25.11
CA SER A 144 -23.87 -8.59 26.45
C SER A 144 -22.98 -9.14 27.59
N SER A 145 -22.91 -8.37 28.67
CA SER A 145 -22.78 -8.78 30.09
C SER A 145 -22.96 -7.47 30.88
N THR A 146 -23.86 -7.24 31.81
CA THR A 146 -24.52 -8.04 32.85
C THR A 146 -25.65 -7.16 33.39
N ASP A 147 -26.84 -7.70 33.66
CA ASP A 147 -27.46 -7.57 34.97
C ASP A 147 -28.79 -8.35 35.02
N VAL A 148 -28.74 -9.48 35.71
CA VAL A 148 -29.91 -10.18 36.23
C VAL A 148 -29.98 -9.81 37.69
N LEU A 149 -30.97 -9.01 38.08
CA LEU A 149 -31.60 -9.08 39.41
C LEU A 149 -33.07 -8.64 39.27
N LEU A 150 -33.91 -9.63 38.99
CA LEU A 150 -35.25 -9.79 39.57
C LEU A 150 -35.16 -9.59 41.11
N VAL A 151 -36.12 -9.02 41.86
CA VAL A 151 -37.57 -9.15 41.85
C VAL A 151 -38.20 -7.93 42.56
N ASP A 152 -39.42 -7.58 42.13
CA ASP A 152 -40.46 -6.77 42.78
C ASP A 152 -40.59 -6.86 44.32
N VAL A 153 -41.15 -5.81 44.96
CA VAL A 153 -42.50 -5.80 45.58
C VAL A 153 -42.81 -4.43 46.21
N ASN A 154 -43.72 -3.70 45.55
CA ASN A 154 -44.91 -2.96 46.01
C ASN A 154 -45.15 -2.53 47.49
N ARG A 155 -45.76 -1.33 47.61
CA ARG A 155 -46.60 -0.76 48.72
C ARG A 155 -45.89 -0.42 50.04
N SER A 156 -46.08 0.76 50.65
CA SER A 156 -47.34 1.51 50.87
C SER A 156 -47.12 3.02 50.95
#